data_AF-A0A318MCK3-F1
#
_entry.id   AF-A0A318MCK3-F1
#
_cell.length_a   1.000
_cell.length_b   1.000
_cell.length_c   1.000
_cell.angle_alpha   90.00
_cell.angle_beta   90.00
_cell.angle_gamma   90.00
#
_symmetry.space_group_name_H-M   'P 1'
#
loop_
_entity.id
_entity.type
_entity.pdbx_description
1 polymer ?
#
loop_
_entity_poly.entity_id
_entity_poly.type
_entity_poly.pdbx_seq_one_letter_code
_entity_poly.pdbx_strand_id
1 'polypeptide(L)'
;MADKVVVSNDELKKAKKGLEQVKQILDDFSGAQGNESSMGHMDVYSEYTMFMKRMKDASGKYSKKAGDFASMLQNVIDQFGDLDAQLSQQIKRSDGSAHR
;
A
#
# COMPACT_ATOMS: atom_id res chain seq x y z
N MET A 1 23.07 -15.81 5.34
CA MET A 1 22.38 -15.69 6.63
C MET A 1 21.29 -14.64 6.47
N ALA A 2 20.08 -15.05 6.09
CA ALA A 2 18.93 -14.15 5.96
C ALA A 2 17.67 -14.87 6.47
N ASP A 3 17.76 -15.58 7.59
CA ASP A 3 16.81 -16.67 7.87
C ASP A 3 16.04 -16.51 9.17
N LYS A 4 15.77 -15.26 9.60
CA LYS A 4 14.67 -15.01 10.54
C LYS A 4 13.86 -13.81 10.07
N VAL A 5 12.69 -14.12 9.54
CA VAL A 5 11.62 -13.16 9.37
C VAL A 5 11.10 -12.85 10.77
N VAL A 6 11.39 -11.65 11.26
CA VAL A 6 11.00 -11.19 12.61
C VAL A 6 9.58 -10.61 12.61
N VAL A 7 8.97 -10.44 11.44
CA VAL A 7 7.66 -9.78 11.26
C VAL A 7 6.60 -10.83 10.93
N SER A 8 5.49 -10.82 11.67
CA SER A 8 4.38 -11.75 11.47
C SER A 8 3.59 -11.44 10.19
N ASN A 9 2.96 -12.46 9.60
CA ASN A 9 2.08 -12.31 8.45
C ASN A 9 0.93 -11.31 8.74
N ASP A 10 0.42 -11.30 9.98
CA ASP A 10 -0.62 -10.36 10.41
C ASP A 10 -0.15 -8.90 10.43
N GLU A 11 1.11 -8.65 10.82
CA GLU A 11 1.71 -7.31 10.74
C GLU A 11 1.88 -6.85 9.29
N LEU A 12 2.28 -7.74 8.38
CA LEU A 12 2.37 -7.45 6.95
C LEU A 12 1.00 -7.10 6.36
N LYS A 13 -0.05 -7.86 6.71
CA LYS A 13 -1.43 -7.58 6.29
C LYS A 13 -1.93 -6.23 6.81
N LYS A 14 -1.62 -5.88 8.08
CA LYS A 14 -1.95 -4.57 8.66
C LYS A 14 -1.22 -3.43 7.92
N ALA A 15 0.07 -3.60 7.63
CA ALA A 15 0.85 -2.61 6.90
C ALA A 15 0.29 -2.40 5.48
N LYS A 16 -0.07 -3.47 4.78
CA LYS A 16 -0.72 -3.40 3.46
C LYS A 16 -2.01 -2.59 3.52
N LYS A 17 -2.90 -2.89 4.47
CA LYS A 17 -4.16 -2.15 4.65
C LYS A 17 -3.92 -0.67 4.93
N GLY A 18 -2.91 -0.34 5.73
CA GLY A 18 -2.52 1.05 5.99
C GLY A 18 -2.10 1.78 4.72
N LEU A 19 -1.33 1.14 3.84
CA LEU A 19 -0.93 1.73 2.56
C LEU A 19 -2.10 1.92 1.59
N GLU A 20 -3.06 0.98 1.56
CA GLU A 20 -4.29 1.10 0.78
C GLU A 20 -5.15 2.28 1.27
N GLN A 21 -5.23 2.49 2.59
CA GLN A 21 -5.90 3.65 3.18
C GLN A 21 -5.20 4.96 2.83
N VAL A 22 -3.87 5.02 2.91
CA VAL A 22 -3.08 6.19 2.51
C VAL A 22 -3.30 6.51 1.03
N LYS A 23 -3.29 5.50 0.17
CA LYS A 23 -3.60 5.65 -1.25
C LYS A 23 -4.97 6.29 -1.45
N GLN A 24 -6.00 5.77 -0.78
CA GLN A 24 -7.36 6.30 -0.90
C GLN A 24 -7.46 7.77 -0.46
N ILE A 25 -6.84 8.13 0.66
CA ILE A 25 -6.83 9.53 1.15
C ILE A 25 -6.16 10.47 0.12
N LEU A 26 -5.06 10.02 -0.48
CA LEU A 26 -4.33 10.81 -1.48
C LEU A 26 -5.12 10.91 -2.81
N ASP A 27 -5.82 9.86 -3.21
CA ASP A 27 -6.72 9.85 -4.35
C ASP A 27 -7.88 10.84 -4.13
N ASP A 28 -8.52 10.80 -2.97
CA ASP A 28 -9.60 11.73 -2.59
C ASP A 28 -9.11 13.19 -2.60
N PHE A 29 -7.91 13.43 -2.06
CA PHE A 29 -7.31 14.76 -2.07
C PHE A 29 -6.98 15.25 -3.49
N SER A 30 -6.54 14.36 -4.38
CA SER A 30 -6.28 14.70 -5.79
C SER A 30 -7.56 15.05 -6.55
N GLY A 31 -8.68 14.42 -6.18
CA GLY A 31 -10.01 14.68 -6.72
C GLY A 31 -10.67 15.96 -6.23
N ALA A 32 -10.18 16.56 -5.14
CA ALA A 32 -10.74 17.80 -4.60
C ALA A 32 -10.69 18.94 -5.64
N GLN A 33 -11.82 19.62 -5.81
CA GLN A 33 -11.95 20.80 -6.64
C GLN A 33 -11.88 22.06 -5.78
N GLY A 34 -11.10 23.04 -6.20
CA GLY A 34 -11.09 24.36 -5.57
C GLY A 34 -12.32 25.16 -5.99
N ASN A 35 -12.90 25.94 -5.08
CA ASN A 35 -13.96 26.89 -5.43
C ASN A 35 -13.32 28.18 -5.94
N GLU A 36 -12.88 28.12 -7.19
CA GLU A 36 -12.22 29.21 -7.92
C GLU A 36 -13.06 30.49 -8.00
N SER A 37 -14.39 30.35 -8.05
CA SER A 37 -15.37 31.45 -8.02
C SER A 37 -15.39 32.27 -6.72
N SER A 38 -14.71 31.79 -5.67
CA SER A 38 -14.59 32.51 -4.38
C SER A 38 -13.44 33.52 -4.36
N MET A 39 -12.58 33.53 -5.38
CA MET A 39 -11.33 34.31 -5.36
C MET A 39 -11.53 35.66 -6.03
N GLY A 40 -11.50 36.73 -5.23
CA GLY A 40 -11.82 38.08 -5.67
C GLY A 40 -10.75 38.81 -6.49
N HIS A 41 -9.54 38.24 -6.67
CA HIS A 41 -8.44 38.89 -7.41
C HIS A 41 -7.68 37.89 -8.30
N MET A 42 -7.35 38.28 -9.53
CA MET A 42 -6.74 37.39 -10.55
C MET A 42 -5.34 36.89 -10.18
N ASP A 43 -4.53 37.70 -9.49
CA ASP A 43 -3.21 37.26 -9.02
C ASP A 43 -3.32 36.14 -7.96
N VAL A 44 -4.34 36.22 -7.10
CA VAL A 44 -4.64 35.18 -6.09
C VAL A 44 -5.13 33.91 -6.77
N TYR A 45 -5.93 34.04 -7.83
CA TYR A 45 -6.38 32.92 -8.64
C TYR A 45 -5.20 32.16 -9.26
N SER A 46 -4.26 32.85 -9.91
CA SER A 46 -3.10 32.23 -10.56
C SER A 46 -2.22 31.44 -9.58
N GLU A 47 -1.86 32.05 -8.45
CA GLU A 47 -1.05 31.40 -7.42
C GLU A 47 -1.77 30.21 -6.77
N TYR A 48 -3.08 30.35 -6.52
CA TYR A 48 -3.90 29.26 -6.02
C TYR A 48 -3.98 28.09 -6.99
N THR A 49 -4.21 28.35 -8.28
CA THR A 49 -4.26 27.29 -9.30
C THR A 49 -2.92 26.58 -9.43
N MET A 50 -1.80 27.30 -9.38
CA MET A 50 -0.46 26.68 -9.37
C MET A 50 -0.22 25.85 -8.10
N PHE A 51 -0.65 26.32 -6.94
CA PHE A 51 -0.59 25.56 -5.69
C PHE A 51 -1.44 24.29 -5.75
N MET A 52 -2.71 24.40 -6.16
CA MET A 52 -3.63 23.26 -6.31
C MET A 52 -3.10 22.24 -7.30
N LYS A 53 -2.53 22.67 -8.43
CA LYS A 53 -1.87 21.78 -9.39
C LYS A 53 -0.70 21.02 -8.76
N ARG A 54 0.22 21.72 -8.08
CA ARG A 54 1.36 21.08 -7.40
C ARG A 54 0.92 20.06 -6.36
N MET A 55 -0.13 20.39 -5.60
CA MET A 55 -0.71 19.49 -4.61
C MET A 55 -1.34 18.25 -5.25
N LYS A 56 -2.10 18.40 -6.34
CA LYS A 56 -2.66 17.26 -7.10
C LYS A 56 -1.58 16.35 -7.67
N ASP A 57 -0.55 16.94 -8.26
CA ASP A 57 0.60 16.19 -8.82
C ASP A 57 1.34 15.41 -7.73
N ALA A 58 1.59 16.04 -6.57
CA ALA A 58 2.23 15.39 -5.44
C ALA A 58 1.37 14.26 -4.87
N SER A 59 0.07 14.49 -4.64
CA SER A 59 -0.86 13.47 -4.13
C SER A 59 -0.97 12.29 -5.09
N GLY A 60 -1.07 12.52 -6.40
CA GLY A 60 -1.07 11.45 -7.39
C GLY A 60 0.22 10.62 -7.38
N LYS A 61 1.38 11.27 -7.27
CA LYS A 61 2.69 10.58 -7.16
C LYS A 61 2.77 9.69 -5.91
N TYR A 62 2.37 10.21 -4.75
CA TYR A 62 2.45 9.46 -3.50
C TYR A 62 1.37 8.37 -3.41
N SER A 63 0.18 8.62 -3.96
CA SER A 63 -0.87 7.60 -4.09
C SER A 63 -0.38 6.40 -4.88
N LYS A 64 0.22 6.63 -6.06
CA LYS A 64 0.80 5.57 -6.88
C LYS A 64 1.85 4.76 -6.11
N LYS A 65 2.76 5.45 -5.42
CA LYS A 65 3.81 4.80 -4.62
C LYS A 65 3.25 3.97 -3.47
N ALA A 66 2.20 4.44 -2.79
CA ALA A 66 1.50 3.69 -1.75
C ALA A 66 0.85 2.41 -2.33
N GLY A 67 0.23 2.51 -3.50
CA GLY A 67 -0.29 1.37 -4.24
C GLY A 67 0.79 0.36 -4.62
N ASP A 68 1.91 0.81 -5.19
CA ASP A 68 3.02 -0.05 -5.57
C ASP A 68 3.58 -0.83 -4.35
N PHE A 69 3.73 -0.16 -3.20
CA PHE A 69 4.16 -0.83 -1.97
C PHE A 69 3.13 -1.81 -1.43
N ALA A 70 1.84 -1.50 -1.50
CA ALA A 70 0.79 -2.43 -1.11
C ALA A 70 0.79 -3.70 -1.98
N SER A 71 1.03 -3.56 -3.28
CA SER A 71 1.19 -4.70 -4.21
C SER A 71 2.45 -5.52 -3.91
N MET A 72 3.58 -4.87 -3.62
CA MET A 72 4.79 -5.59 -3.22
C MET A 72 4.59 -6.37 -1.91
N LEU A 73 3.93 -5.77 -0.91
CA LEU A 73 3.59 -6.46 0.33
C LEU A 73 2.63 -7.63 0.11
N GLN A 74 1.68 -7.51 -0.81
CA GLN A 74 0.80 -8.62 -1.18
C GLN A 74 1.61 -9.80 -1.71
N ASN A 75 2.55 -9.56 -2.62
CA ASN A 75 3.41 -10.62 -3.16
C ASN A 75 4.22 -11.33 -2.04
N VAL A 76 4.70 -10.57 -1.05
CA VAL A 76 5.40 -11.14 0.10
C VAL A 76 4.46 -12.00 0.94
N ILE A 77 3.25 -11.49 1.24
CA ILE A 77 2.22 -12.24 1.99
C ILE A 77 1.87 -13.56 1.28
N ASP A 78 1.72 -13.53 -0.04
CA ASP A 78 1.40 -14.71 -0.84
C ASP A 78 2.54 -15.74 -0.80
N GLN A 79 3.79 -15.30 -0.96
CA GLN A 79 4.96 -16.17 -0.83
C GLN A 79 5.07 -16.81 0.56
N PHE A 80 4.76 -16.06 1.62
CA PHE A 80 4.70 -16.63 2.98
C PHE A 80 3.61 -17.69 3.11
N GLY A 81 2.43 -17.44 2.55
CA GLY A 81 1.33 -18.41 2.56
C GLY A 81 1.68 -19.71 1.83
N ASP A 82 2.33 -19.59 0.67
CA ASP A 82 2.77 -20.75 -0.11
C ASP A 82 3.85 -21.56 0.62
N LEU A 83 4.81 -20.88 1.25
CA LEU A 83 5.84 -21.54 2.06
C LEU A 83 5.23 -22.28 3.27
N ASP A 84 4.29 -21.66 3.97
CA ASP A 84 3.62 -22.27 5.13
C ASP A 84 2.75 -23.49 4.72
N ALA A 85 2.10 -23.42 3.57
CA ALA A 85 1.37 -24.54 2.98
C ALA A 85 2.30 -25.70 2.60
N GLN A 86 3.46 -25.40 1.99
CA GLN A 86 4.47 -26.41 1.65
C GLN A 86 5.06 -27.08 2.89
N LEU A 87 5.41 -26.30 3.92
CA LEU A 87 5.88 -26.79 5.22
C LEU A 87 4.83 -27.70 5.87
N SER A 88 3.58 -27.26 5.92
CA SER A 88 2.47 -28.06 6.45
C SER A 88 2.28 -29.38 5.70
N GLN A 89 2.45 -29.40 4.38
CA GLN A 89 2.40 -30.63 3.58
C GLN A 89 3.59 -31.54 3.84
N GLN A 90 4.81 -30.99 3.98
CA GLN A 90 6.00 -31.77 4.32
C GLN A 90 5.85 -32.41 5.69
N ILE A 91 5.45 -31.66 6.72
CA ILE A 91 5.24 -32.17 8.08
C ILE A 91 4.25 -33.35 8.06
N LYS A 92 3.10 -33.22 7.37
CA LYS A 92 2.13 -34.32 7.22
C LYS A 92 2.70 -35.57 6.56
N ARG A 93 3.63 -35.42 5.61
CA ARG A 93 4.30 -36.54 4.94
C ARG A 93 5.36 -37.18 5.83
N SER A 94 6.08 -36.39 6.63
CA SER A 94 7.08 -36.86 7.59
C SER A 94 6.42 -37.66 8.73
N ASP A 95 5.32 -37.16 9.28
CA ASP A 95 4.60 -37.83 10.39
C ASP A 95 3.95 -39.15 9.96
N GLY A 96 3.46 -39.23 8.71
CA GLY A 96 2.90 -40.47 8.14
C GLY A 96 3.94 -41.57 7.84
N SER A 97 5.23 -41.24 7.87
CA SER A 97 6.32 -42.20 7.59
C SER A 97 6.89 -42.89 8.83
N ALA A 98 6.57 -42.41 10.04
CA ALA A 98 7.03 -42.96 11.31
C ALA A 98 6.11 -44.05 11.91
N HIS A 99 5.10 -44.50 11.15
CA HIS A 99 4.10 -45.50 11.58
C HIS A 99 4.03 -46.73 10.66
N ARG A 100 5.12 -47.06 9.98
CA ARG A 100 5.28 -48.34 9.26
C ARG A 100 6.52 -49.08 9.74
#